data_AF-A0A1Q8BBK8-F1
#
_entry.id   AF-A0A1Q8BBK8-F1
#
_cell.length_a   1.000
_cell.length_b   1.000
_cell.length_c   1.000
_cell.angle_alpha   90.00
_cell.angle_beta   90.00
_cell.angle_gamma   90.00
#
_symmetry.space_group_name_H-M   'P 1'
#
loop_
_entity.id
_entity.type
_entity.pdbx_description
1 polymer ?
#
loop_
_entity_poly.entity_id
_entity_poly.type
_entity_poly.pdbx_seq_one_letter_code
_entity_poly.pdbx_strand_id
1 'polypeptide(L)'
;MANVGSDVRIIRAQQGDLDTVLEILEEASRWLSSKGLESQWRPNPAFRQTIKDNIERGEVYVVKAIEATVGTITLQWNDKKFWGDLPPDAGYLHKLAIKRSYSGRHLGLRMIQWAEAKARAEGK
;
A
#
# COMPACT_ATOMS: atom_id res chain seq x y z
N MET A 1 -8.49 -12.35 -9.95
CA MET A 1 -7.11 -11.83 -9.76
C MET A 1 -6.81 -10.91 -10.92
N ALA A 2 -6.61 -9.61 -10.71
CA ALA A 2 -6.26 -8.69 -11.80
C ALA A 2 -4.74 -8.75 -12.05
N ASN A 3 -4.36 -9.06 -13.29
CA ASN A 3 -2.97 -9.29 -13.70
C ASN A 3 -2.30 -7.94 -14.00
N VAL A 4 -1.16 -7.67 -13.37
CA VAL A 4 -0.51 -6.36 -13.34
C VAL A 4 0.81 -6.43 -14.11
N GLY A 5 0.74 -6.70 -15.42
CA GLY A 5 1.91 -7.07 -16.24
C GLY A 5 2.49 -8.43 -15.82
N SER A 6 3.14 -9.14 -16.75
CA SER A 6 3.57 -10.54 -16.59
C SER A 6 4.48 -10.83 -15.38
N ASP A 7 5.06 -9.80 -14.76
CA ASP A 7 6.20 -9.97 -13.85
C ASP A 7 5.89 -9.65 -12.38
N VAL A 8 4.70 -9.13 -12.05
CA VAL A 8 4.29 -8.93 -10.66
C VAL A 8 2.80 -9.22 -10.43
N ARG A 9 2.46 -9.56 -9.18
CA ARG A 9 1.09 -9.78 -8.72
C ARG A 9 0.78 -8.90 -7.52
N ILE A 10 -0.44 -8.38 -7.44
CA ILE A 10 -0.92 -7.67 -6.25
C ILE A 10 -1.84 -8.62 -5.48
N ILE A 11 -1.46 -8.93 -4.24
CA ILE A 11 -2.18 -9.86 -3.37
C ILE A 11 -2.44 -9.22 -2.00
N ARG A 12 -3.47 -9.68 -1.30
CA ARG A 12 -3.74 -9.23 0.08
C ARG A 12 -2.60 -9.68 1.00
N ALA A 13 -2.09 -8.77 1.80
CA ALA A 13 -1.05 -9.04 2.79
C ALA A 13 -1.57 -9.97 3.89
N GLN A 14 -0.69 -10.80 4.43
CA GLN A 14 -0.93 -11.65 5.60
C GLN A 14 -0.07 -11.16 6.77
N GLN A 15 -0.30 -11.68 7.99
CA GLN A 15 0.48 -11.27 9.17
C GLN A 15 2.00 -11.43 8.97
N GLY A 16 2.43 -12.46 8.23
CA GLY A 16 3.84 -12.68 7.90
C GLY A 16 4.45 -11.63 6.96
N ASP A 17 3.64 -10.79 6.30
CA ASP A 17 4.14 -9.69 5.46
C ASP A 17 4.42 -8.40 6.26
N LEU A 18 4.07 -8.34 7.55
CA LEU A 18 4.16 -7.11 8.36
C LEU A 18 5.54 -6.46 8.32
N ASP A 19 6.59 -7.23 8.58
CA ASP A 19 7.95 -6.69 8.62
C ASP A 19 8.39 -6.17 7.25
N THR A 20 8.09 -6.92 6.18
CA THR A 20 8.42 -6.48 4.82
C THR A 20 7.64 -5.23 4.40
N VAL A 21 6.38 -5.08 4.82
CA VAL A 21 5.60 -3.86 4.58
C VAL A 21 6.26 -2.67 5.29
N LEU A 22 6.67 -2.84 6.54
CA LEU A 22 7.33 -1.79 7.32
C LEU A 22 8.67 -1.39 6.72
N GLU A 23 9.48 -2.36 6.29
CA GLU A 23 10.76 -2.12 5.60
C GLU A 23 10.57 -1.27 4.34
N ILE A 24 9.56 -1.58 3.51
CA ILE A 24 9.28 -0.83 2.28
C ILE A 24 8.87 0.61 2.61
N LEU A 25 8.02 0.80 3.62
CA LEU A 25 7.56 2.13 4.03
C LEU A 25 8.70 2.95 4.65
N GLU A 26 9.57 2.31 5.42
CA GLU A 26 10.75 2.93 6.00
C GLU A 26 11.75 3.33 4.90
N GLU A 27 12.02 2.47 3.92
CA GLU A 27 12.88 2.77 2.77
C GLU A 27 12.35 4.01 2.02
N ALA A 28 11.04 4.04 1.75
CA ALA A 28 10.41 5.18 1.10
C ALA A 28 10.48 6.46 1.95
N SER A 29 10.33 6.35 3.27
CA SER A 29 10.47 7.45 4.22
C SER A 29 11.89 8.04 4.19
N ARG A 30 12.92 7.19 4.27
CA ARG A 30 14.33 7.60 4.18
C ARG A 30 14.63 8.28 2.83
N TRP A 31 14.04 7.77 1.75
CA TRP A 31 14.19 8.37 0.42
C TRP A 31 13.54 9.75 0.32
N LEU A 32 12.34 9.94 0.89
CA LEU A 32 11.71 11.27 0.95
C LEU A 32 12.56 12.24 1.78
N SER A 33 13.07 11.80 2.93
CA SER A 33 13.93 12.62 3.78
C SER A 33 15.24 13.02 3.08
N SER A 34 15.85 12.14 2.28
CA SER A 34 17.04 12.50 1.48
C SER A 34 16.75 13.49 0.34
N LYS A 35 15.47 13.72 0.02
CA LYS A 35 14.99 14.78 -0.88
C LYS A 35 14.55 16.06 -0.15
N GLY A 36 14.78 16.14 1.17
CA GLY A 36 14.34 17.26 2.00
C GLY A 36 12.83 17.26 2.28
N LEU A 37 12.14 16.15 2.01
CA LEU A 37 10.71 16.01 2.26
C LEU A 37 10.49 15.25 3.58
N GLU A 38 9.73 15.85 4.49
CA GLU A 38 9.30 15.15 5.68
C GLU A 38 8.24 14.09 5.33
N SER A 39 8.34 12.93 6.00
CA SER A 39 7.37 11.84 5.87
C SER A 39 6.79 11.48 7.23
N GLN A 40 5.50 11.13 7.21
CA GLN A 40 4.79 10.58 8.37
C GLN A 40 5.05 9.08 8.57
N TRP A 41 5.71 8.40 7.61
CA TRP A 41 6.03 6.97 7.70
C TRP A 41 7.28 6.75 8.56
N ARG A 42 7.15 7.08 9.86
CA ARG A 42 8.21 6.88 10.83
C ARG A 42 7.94 5.58 11.59
N PRO A 43 8.81 4.56 11.47
CA PRO A 43 8.64 3.32 12.21
C PRO A 43 8.74 3.61 13.71
N ASN A 44 7.59 3.60 14.37
CA ASN A 44 7.45 3.62 15.81
C ASN A 44 6.44 2.54 16.22
N PRO A 45 6.35 2.17 17.52
CA PRO A 45 5.45 1.11 17.96
C PRO A 45 3.98 1.32 17.55
N ALA A 46 3.49 2.56 17.61
CA ALA A 46 2.11 2.89 17.21
C ALA A 46 1.88 2.72 15.69
N PHE A 47 2.88 3.08 14.87
CA PHE A 47 2.83 2.89 13.43
C PHE A 47 2.85 1.39 13.07
N ARG A 48 3.72 0.61 13.72
CA ARG A 48 3.75 -0.86 13.56
C ARG A 48 2.39 -1.47 13.89
N GLN A 49 1.80 -1.09 15.01
CA GLN A 49 0.46 -1.56 15.41
C GLN A 49 -0.60 -1.17 14.38
N THR A 50 -0.56 0.08 13.89
CA THR A 50 -1.49 0.54 12.84
C THR A 50 -1.39 -0.32 11.58
N ILE A 51 -0.17 -0.64 11.11
CA ILE A 51 0.00 -1.50 9.92
C ILE A 51 -0.49 -2.92 10.19
N LYS A 52 -0.20 -3.47 11.37
CA LYS A 52 -0.69 -4.79 11.80
C LYS A 52 -2.23 -4.84 11.77
N ASP A 53 -2.90 -3.87 12.37
CA ASP A 53 -4.37 -3.82 12.41
C ASP A 53 -4.96 -3.69 10.99
N ASN A 54 -4.34 -2.90 10.10
CA ASN A 54 -4.76 -2.80 8.70
C ASN A 54 -4.61 -4.14 7.96
N ILE A 55 -3.55 -4.91 8.24
CA ILE A 55 -3.35 -6.27 7.69
C ILE A 55 -4.46 -7.19 8.18
N GLU A 56 -4.76 -7.18 9.48
CA GLU A 56 -5.81 -8.00 10.08
C GLU A 56 -7.20 -7.68 9.51
N ARG A 57 -7.47 -6.41 9.18
CA ARG A 57 -8.70 -6.00 8.48
C ARG A 57 -8.70 -6.30 6.98
N GLY A 58 -7.61 -6.83 6.42
CA GLY A 58 -7.51 -7.15 4.99
C GLY A 58 -7.43 -5.93 4.07
N GLU A 59 -7.00 -4.79 4.63
CA GLU A 59 -6.89 -3.49 3.93
C GLU A 59 -5.53 -3.32 3.25
N VAL A 60 -4.51 -4.09 3.64
CA VAL A 60 -3.15 -4.00 3.08
C VAL A 60 -2.97 -5.01 1.96
N TYR A 61 -2.36 -4.55 0.86
CA TYR A 61 -2.00 -5.35 -0.29
C TYR A 61 -0.52 -5.16 -0.61
N VAL A 62 0.13 -6.23 -1.05
CA VAL A 62 1.54 -6.26 -1.39
C VAL A 62 1.74 -6.60 -2.86
N VAL A 63 2.78 -6.02 -3.45
CA VAL A 63 3.22 -6.31 -4.82
C VAL A 63 4.30 -7.39 -4.76
N LYS A 64 4.00 -8.59 -5.24
CA LYS A 64 4.93 -9.72 -5.34
C LYS A 64 5.55 -9.77 -6.74
N ALA A 65 6.86 -9.56 -6.82
CA ALA A 65 7.66 -9.95 -7.97
C ALA A 65 8.09 -11.43 -7.82
N ILE A 66 8.87 -11.96 -8.78
CA ILE A 66 9.32 -13.36 -8.77
C ILE A 66 10.07 -13.71 -7.48
N GLU A 67 11.00 -12.84 -7.05
CA GLU A 67 11.92 -13.15 -5.95
C GLU A 67 11.60 -12.41 -4.64
N ALA A 68 10.68 -11.43 -4.68
CA ALA A 68 10.49 -10.55 -3.53
C ALA A 68 9.13 -9.85 -3.49
N THR A 69 8.75 -9.40 -2.29
CA THR A 69 7.77 -8.33 -2.13
C THR A 69 8.47 -6.99 -2.42
N VAL A 70 7.89 -6.20 -3.33
CA VAL A 70 8.52 -5.00 -3.89
C VAL A 70 7.69 -3.73 -3.71
N GLY A 71 6.48 -3.84 -3.19
CA GLY A 71 5.62 -2.69 -2.94
C GLY A 71 4.47 -3.02 -2.00
N THR A 72 3.82 -1.97 -1.50
CA THR A 72 2.67 -2.04 -0.60
C THR A 72 1.69 -0.93 -0.92
N ILE A 73 0.40 -1.20 -0.68
CA ILE A 73 -0.69 -0.24 -0.77
C ILE A 73 -1.76 -0.61 0.26
N THR A 74 -2.28 0.37 0.98
CA THR A 74 -3.45 0.20 1.85
C THR A 74 -4.68 0.77 1.15
N LEU A 75 -5.75 -0.02 1.05
CA LEU A 75 -7.02 0.36 0.46
C LEU A 75 -8.13 0.16 1.49
N GLN A 76 -8.79 1.26 1.86
CA GLN A 76 -9.87 1.28 2.84
C GLN A 76 -11.18 1.69 2.16
N TRP A 77 -12.30 1.11 2.58
CA TRP A 77 -13.63 1.46 2.04
C TRP A 77 -14.36 2.52 2.86
N ASN A 78 -13.73 2.95 3.96
CA ASN A 78 -14.22 3.94 4.87
C ASN A 78 -13.02 4.61 5.54
N ASP A 79 -12.99 5.95 5.55
CA ASP A 79 -11.91 6.72 6.16
C ASP A 79 -12.44 7.94 6.92
N LYS A 80 -13.34 7.67 7.88
CA LYS A 80 -13.97 8.71 8.72
C LYS A 80 -12.96 9.62 9.43
N LYS A 81 -11.78 9.08 9.75
CA LYS A 81 -10.74 9.83 10.45
C LYS A 81 -10.29 11.06 9.67
N PHE A 82 -10.18 10.95 8.35
CA PHE A 82 -9.71 12.05 7.50
C PHE A 82 -10.84 12.75 6.74
N TRP A 83 -11.93 12.04 6.42
CA TRP A 83 -12.99 12.54 5.54
C TRP A 83 -14.36 12.74 6.22
N GLY A 84 -14.49 12.37 7.49
CA GLY A 84 -15.78 12.41 8.20
C GLY A 84 -16.79 11.40 7.64
N ASP A 85 -18.07 11.67 7.86
CA ASP A 85 -19.16 10.81 7.37
C ASP A 85 -19.49 11.18 5.91
N LEU A 86 -18.96 10.40 4.97
CA LEU A 86 -19.30 10.46 3.55
C LEU A 86 -20.12 9.24 3.12
N PRO A 87 -20.85 9.32 1.99
CA PRO A 87 -21.48 8.15 1.39
C PRO A 87 -20.46 7.01 1.16
N PRO A 88 -20.89 5.74 1.20
CA PRO A 88 -19.99 4.60 1.04
C PRO A 88 -19.68 4.31 -0.45
N ASP A 89 -19.42 5.34 -1.24
CA ASP A 89 -19.22 5.30 -2.70
C ASP A 89 -17.77 5.61 -3.12
N ALA A 90 -16.81 5.46 -2.20
CA ALA A 90 -15.40 5.72 -2.45
C ALA A 90 -14.48 4.64 -1.86
N GLY A 91 -13.27 4.55 -2.43
CA GLY A 91 -12.13 3.83 -1.87
C GLY A 91 -10.98 4.78 -1.57
N TYR A 92 -10.32 4.60 -0.43
CA TYR A 92 -9.28 5.48 0.07
C TYR A 92 -7.92 4.77 0.04
N LEU A 93 -6.97 5.36 -0.68
CA LEU A 93 -5.62 4.84 -0.82
C LEU A 93 -4.66 5.51 0.17
N HIS A 94 -3.92 4.67 0.89
CA HIS A 94 -2.87 5.10 1.81
C HIS A 94 -1.62 4.26 1.62
N LYS A 95 -0.48 4.77 2.11
CA LYS A 95 0.79 4.02 2.24
C LYS A 95 1.20 3.31 0.92
N LEU A 96 1.01 3.98 -0.21
CA LEU A 96 1.44 3.48 -1.52
C LEU A 96 2.95 3.69 -1.65
N ALA A 97 3.71 2.60 -1.66
CA ALA A 97 5.17 2.63 -1.73
C ALA A 97 5.73 1.46 -2.54
N ILE A 98 6.86 1.68 -3.20
CA ILE A 98 7.64 0.67 -3.92
C ILE A 98 9.10 0.74 -3.52
N LYS A 99 9.79 -0.40 -3.48
CA LYS A 99 11.24 -0.46 -3.30
C LYS A 99 11.93 0.33 -4.40
N ARG A 100 12.98 1.08 -4.05
CA ARG A 100 13.71 1.95 -5.00
C ARG A 100 14.39 1.16 -6.11
N SER A 101 14.83 -0.07 -5.85
CA SER A 101 15.37 -0.99 -6.86
C SER A 101 14.37 -1.37 -7.96
N TYR A 102 13.08 -1.12 -7.74
CA TYR A 102 11.98 -1.32 -8.69
C TYR A 102 11.39 -0.01 -9.23
N SER A 103 12.01 1.14 -8.94
CA SER A 103 11.58 2.44 -9.46
C SER A 103 11.77 2.55 -10.98
N GLY A 104 11.04 3.47 -11.62
CA GLY A 104 11.07 3.67 -13.09
C GLY A 104 10.28 2.62 -13.90
N ARG A 105 9.71 1.59 -13.26
CA ARG A 105 8.97 0.50 -13.91
C ARG A 105 7.45 0.71 -13.96
N HIS A 106 6.99 1.95 -13.77
CA HIS A 106 5.56 2.31 -13.73
C HIS A 106 4.70 1.55 -12.70
N LEU A 107 5.32 0.90 -11.69
CA LEU A 107 4.60 0.09 -10.70
C LEU A 107 3.53 0.88 -9.93
N GLY A 108 3.83 2.13 -9.55
CA GLY A 108 2.87 2.98 -8.84
C GLY A 108 1.58 3.20 -9.63
N LEU A 109 1.69 3.55 -10.92
CA LEU A 109 0.53 3.71 -11.80
C LEU A 109 -0.29 2.42 -11.88
N ARG A 110 0.39 1.28 -12.05
CA ARG A 110 -0.29 -0.01 -12.12
C ARG A 110 -1.00 -0.40 -10.81
N MET A 111 -0.46 -0.01 -9.66
CA MET A 111 -1.10 -0.22 -8.36
C MET A 111 -2.37 0.62 -8.21
N ILE A 112 -2.36 1.86 -8.73
CA ILE A 112 -3.55 2.73 -8.75
C ILE A 112 -4.63 2.13 -9.67
N GLN A 113 -4.27 1.71 -10.89
CA GLN A 113 -5.19 1.05 -11.82
C GLN A 113 -5.79 -0.23 -11.23
N TRP A 114 -4.99 -1.01 -10.50
CA TRP A 114 -5.50 -2.17 -9.77
C TRP A 114 -6.51 -1.76 -8.68
N ALA A 115 -6.26 -0.69 -7.95
CA ALA A 115 -7.17 -0.19 -6.93
C ALA A 115 -8.47 0.33 -7.53
N GLU A 116 -8.43 1.04 -8.66
CA GLU A 116 -9.60 1.48 -9.42
C GLU A 116 -10.46 0.29 -9.87
N ALA A 117 -9.83 -0.75 -10.44
CA ALA A 117 -10.53 -1.96 -10.84
C ALA A 117 -11.17 -2.68 -9.64
N LYS A 118 -10.48 -2.68 -8.49
CA LYS A 118 -11.00 -3.25 -7.25
C LYS A 118 -12.16 -2.44 -6.68
N ALA A 119 -12.07 -1.10 -6.70
CA ALA A 119 -13.14 -0.20 -6.27
C ALA A 119 -14.41 -0.45 -7.10
N ARG A 120 -14.28 -0.48 -8.43
CA ARG A 120 -15.39 -0.80 -9.34
C ARG A 120 -16.04 -2.15 -9.04
N ALA A 121 -15.23 -3.18 -8.77
CA ALA A 121 -15.73 -4.51 -8.45
C ALA A 121 -16.48 -4.58 -7.10
N GLU A 122 -16.25 -3.61 -6.22
CA GLU A 122 -16.88 -3.49 -4.88
C GLU A 122 -18.03 -2.47 -4.89
N GLY A 123 -18.44 -2.00 -6.06
CA GLY A 123 -19.53 -1.03 -6.22
C GLY A 123 -19.20 0.37 -5.71
N LYS A 124 -17.93 0.73 -5.72
CA LYS A 124 -17.42 2.08 -5.45
C LYS A 124 -17.16 2.83 -6.75
#